data_AF-A0A2E7IN49-F1
#
_entry.id   AF-A0A2E7IN49-F1
#
_cell.length_a   1.000
_cell.length_b   1.000
_cell.length_c   1.000
_cell.angle_alpha   90.00
_cell.angle_beta   90.00
_cell.angle_gamma   90.00
#
_symmetry.space_group_name_H-M   'P 1'
#
loop_
_entity.id
_entity.type
_entity.pdbx_description
1 polymer ?
#
loop_
_entity_poly.entity_id
_entity_poly.type
_entity_poly.pdbx_seq_one_letter_code
_entity_poly.pdbx_strand_id
1 'polypeptide(L)'
;MRLSIGLCISNIDDVACFVGYQRLSLCDRNTFKHGWECRYLRRAYVTRYSQLNEYQGKSVPESVGHKPFSLSARVTSLAHATRGLVTLVRDQHNARIHICAALLAIISGWVLRISITEWLVVVLLIGWVLCMEAFNSALEYLCDLISRDEHPLIAKAKDVAAAAVLLSALTAAAAAALIFIPKLLERLIQ
;
A
#
# COMPACT_ATOMS: atom_id res chain seq x y z
N MET A 1 -46.03 -1.44 17.87
CA MET A 1 -46.27 -2.65 17.05
C MET A 1 -45.26 -2.60 15.90
N ARG A 2 -44.42 -3.64 15.78
CA ARG A 2 -43.33 -3.85 14.78
C ARG A 2 -43.86 -3.67 13.34
N LEU A 3 -43.12 -3.31 12.28
CA LEU A 3 -41.92 -3.83 11.59
C LEU A 3 -41.55 -2.75 10.52
N SER A 4 -40.37 -2.56 9.91
CA SER A 4 -39.19 -3.40 9.64
C SER A 4 -37.96 -2.51 9.43
N ILE A 5 -36.84 -2.98 9.95
CA ILE A 5 -35.46 -2.58 9.63
C ILE A 5 -35.06 -3.26 8.32
N GLY A 6 -34.34 -2.57 7.43
CA GLY A 6 -33.72 -3.18 6.26
C GLY A 6 -32.75 -2.26 5.52
N LEU A 7 -31.45 -2.37 5.87
CA LEU A 7 -30.21 -2.21 5.08
C LEU A 7 -30.19 -1.17 3.92
N CYS A 8 -29.25 -0.23 3.81
CA CYS A 8 -27.80 -0.37 3.89
C CYS A 8 -27.17 0.94 4.40
N ILE A 9 -26.42 0.88 5.49
CA ILE A 9 -25.37 1.86 5.82
C ILE A 9 -24.08 1.12 5.49
N SER A 10 -23.52 1.33 4.30
CA SER A 10 -22.37 0.55 3.84
C SER A 10 -21.14 1.39 3.51
N ASN A 11 -21.15 2.72 3.69
CA ASN A 11 -19.97 3.51 3.33
C ASN A 11 -19.70 4.72 4.23
N ILE A 12 -18.41 5.04 4.42
CA ILE A 12 -17.95 6.18 5.24
C ILE A 12 -18.35 7.54 4.62
N ASP A 13 -18.62 7.53 3.31
CA ASP A 13 -19.11 8.68 2.54
C ASP A 13 -20.56 9.07 2.91
N ASP A 14 -21.40 8.11 3.32
CA ASP A 14 -22.79 8.40 3.75
C ASP A 14 -22.83 9.13 5.09
N VAL A 15 -21.85 8.88 5.98
CA VAL A 15 -21.72 9.58 7.26
C VAL A 15 -21.28 11.03 7.04
N ALA A 16 -20.36 11.27 6.11
CA ALA A 16 -19.93 12.62 5.73
C ALA A 16 -21.07 13.41 5.05
N CYS A 17 -21.88 12.73 4.22
CA CYS A 17 -23.06 13.32 3.59
C CYS A 17 -24.14 13.65 4.62
N PHE A 18 -24.41 12.77 5.59
CA PHE A 18 -25.41 13.02 6.64
C PHE A 18 -24.99 14.13 7.61
N VAL A 19 -23.72 14.18 8.02
CA VAL A 19 -23.18 15.24 8.89
C VAL A 19 -23.13 16.59 8.15
N GLY A 20 -22.80 16.59 6.86
CA GLY A 20 -22.87 17.78 6.00
C GLY A 20 -24.29 18.29 5.77
N TYR A 21 -25.25 17.38 5.57
CA TYR A 21 -26.65 17.71 5.36
C TYR A 21 -27.34 18.18 6.65
N GLN A 22 -27.02 17.60 7.81
CA GLN A 22 -27.48 18.11 9.10
C GLN A 22 -26.92 19.51 9.40
N ARG A 23 -25.67 19.82 9.03
CA ARG A 23 -25.13 21.19 9.17
C ARG A 23 -25.76 22.19 8.22
N LEU A 24 -26.22 21.75 7.06
CA LEU A 24 -26.95 22.60 6.09
C LEU A 24 -28.44 22.75 6.44
N SER A 25 -29.08 21.75 7.06
CA SER A 25 -30.47 21.85 7.54
C SER A 25 -30.61 22.56 8.88
N LEU A 26 -29.53 22.61 9.68
CA LEU A 26 -29.42 23.45 10.89
C LEU A 26 -29.01 24.91 10.58
N CYS A 27 -28.92 25.29 9.31
CA CYS A 27 -28.76 26.68 8.90
C CYS A 27 -30.11 27.42 9.04
N ASP A 28 -30.60 27.52 10.27
CA ASP A 28 -31.76 28.33 10.63
C ASP A 28 -31.44 29.81 10.38
N ARG A 29 -32.44 30.55 9.86
CA ARG A 29 -32.31 31.92 9.34
C ARG A 29 -31.94 32.96 10.40
N ASN A 30 -31.91 32.58 11.68
CA ASN A 30 -31.84 33.50 12.81
C ASN A 30 -30.51 33.53 13.59
N THR A 31 -29.50 32.70 13.26
CA THR A 31 -28.33 32.53 14.14
C THR A 31 -26.97 32.98 13.59
N PHE A 32 -26.88 33.56 12.39
CA PHE A 32 -25.59 34.04 11.84
C PHE A 32 -25.60 35.54 11.51
N LYS A 33 -24.82 36.32 12.29
CA LYS A 33 -24.63 37.78 12.14
C LYS A 33 -23.72 38.18 10.96
N HIS A 34 -23.15 37.24 10.20
CA HIS A 34 -22.26 37.55 9.07
C HIS A 34 -22.63 36.74 7.82
N GLY A 35 -23.49 37.32 6.96
CA GLY A 35 -24.00 36.67 5.74
C GLY A 35 -22.98 36.32 4.64
N TRP A 36 -21.69 36.63 4.84
CA TRP A 36 -20.61 36.28 3.92
C TRP A 36 -20.14 34.83 4.10
N GLU A 37 -20.20 34.29 5.32
CA GLU A 37 -19.72 32.93 5.65
C GLU A 37 -20.62 31.83 5.06
N CYS A 38 -21.95 31.99 5.10
CA CYS A 38 -22.88 31.08 4.42
C CYS A 38 -22.71 31.09 2.89
N ARG A 39 -22.40 32.25 2.29
CA ARG A 39 -22.16 32.34 0.84
C ARG A 39 -20.85 31.67 0.45
N TYR A 40 -19.80 31.81 1.27
CA TYR A 40 -18.51 31.17 1.03
C TYR A 40 -18.61 29.64 1.16
N LEU A 41 -19.23 29.14 2.23
CA LEU A 41 -19.41 27.70 2.45
C LEU A 41 -20.30 27.06 1.38
N ARG A 42 -21.38 27.74 0.95
CA ARG A 42 -22.22 27.26 -0.16
C ARG A 42 -21.44 27.24 -1.48
N ARG A 43 -20.59 28.23 -1.76
CA ARG A 43 -19.73 28.24 -2.97
C ARG A 43 -18.72 27.11 -2.92
N ALA A 44 -17.98 26.96 -1.81
CA ALA A 44 -16.99 25.90 -1.65
C ALA A 44 -17.63 24.50 -1.78
N TYR A 45 -18.81 24.31 -1.20
CA TYR A 45 -19.56 23.06 -1.30
C TYR A 45 -20.06 22.79 -2.72
N VAL A 46 -20.69 23.78 -3.37
CA VAL A 46 -21.20 23.64 -4.75
C VAL A 46 -20.07 23.42 -5.75
N THR A 47 -18.95 24.12 -5.62
CA THR A 47 -17.79 23.94 -6.50
C THR A 47 -17.13 22.57 -6.32
N ARG A 48 -17.04 22.06 -5.08
CA ARG A 48 -16.49 20.72 -4.84
C ARG A 48 -17.45 19.61 -5.27
N TYR A 49 -18.75 19.79 -5.08
CA TYR A 49 -19.78 18.87 -5.54
C TYR A 49 -19.88 18.86 -7.09
N SER A 50 -19.75 20.01 -7.75
CA SER A 50 -19.77 20.08 -9.21
C SER A 50 -18.58 19.35 -9.84
N GLN A 51 -17.38 19.44 -9.24
CA GLN A 51 -16.21 18.71 -9.72
C GLN A 51 -16.27 17.20 -9.47
N LEU A 52 -16.84 16.77 -8.33
CA LEU A 52 -17.06 15.34 -8.08
C LEU A 52 -18.11 14.75 -9.03
N ASN A 53 -19.19 15.48 -9.33
CA ASN A 53 -20.19 15.07 -10.33
C ASN A 53 -19.61 15.03 -11.75
N GLU A 54 -18.70 15.94 -12.10
CA GLU A 54 -17.99 15.92 -13.39
C GLU A 54 -17.06 14.70 -13.50
N TYR A 55 -16.46 14.27 -12.39
CA TYR A 55 -15.65 13.05 -12.35
C TYR A 55 -16.50 11.78 -12.39
N GLN A 56 -17.60 11.75 -11.64
CA GLN A 56 -18.58 10.65 -11.63
C GLN A 56 -19.33 10.51 -12.97
N GLY A 57 -19.47 11.61 -13.73
CA GLY A 57 -20.06 11.63 -15.07
C GLY A 57 -19.12 11.18 -16.19
N LYS A 58 -17.82 10.96 -15.91
CA LYS A 58 -16.91 10.33 -16.87
C LYS A 58 -17.10 8.82 -16.78
N SER A 59 -17.73 8.25 -17.81
CA SER A 59 -17.73 6.81 -18.01
C SER A 59 -16.27 6.32 -18.04
N VAL A 60 -15.96 5.34 -17.18
CA VAL A 60 -14.73 4.56 -17.31
C VAL A 60 -14.73 4.00 -18.74
N PRO A 61 -13.68 4.20 -19.55
CA PRO A 61 -13.71 3.81 -20.96
C PRO A 61 -14.14 2.35 -21.10
N GLU A 62 -15.24 2.13 -21.82
CA GLU A 62 -16.03 0.88 -21.86
C GLU A 62 -15.28 -0.30 -22.51
N SER A 63 -14.06 -0.09 -23.01
CA SER A 63 -13.20 -1.20 -23.38
C SER A 63 -11.74 -0.88 -23.11
N VAL A 64 -11.18 -1.58 -22.13
CA VAL A 64 -9.74 -1.88 -22.14
C VAL A 64 -9.53 -2.82 -23.32
N GLY A 65 -9.40 -2.25 -24.52
CA GLY A 65 -9.18 -3.02 -25.73
C GLY A 65 -7.99 -3.95 -25.52
N HIS A 66 -8.23 -5.25 -25.62
CA HIS A 66 -7.21 -6.28 -25.45
C HIS A 66 -6.20 -6.11 -26.60
N LYS A 67 -5.12 -5.38 -26.35
CA LYS A 67 -4.05 -5.23 -27.34
C LYS A 67 -3.53 -6.64 -27.66
N PRO A 68 -3.31 -6.99 -28.94
CA PRO A 68 -2.77 -8.28 -29.30
C PRO A 68 -1.42 -8.47 -28.62
N PHE A 69 -1.07 -9.73 -28.34
CA PHE A 69 0.20 -10.09 -27.74
C PHE A 69 1.34 -9.49 -28.58
N SER A 70 1.98 -8.45 -28.07
CA SER A 70 3.07 -7.75 -28.74
C SER A 70 4.35 -7.95 -27.94
N LEU A 71 5.34 -8.58 -28.57
CA LEU A 71 6.65 -8.83 -27.97
C LEU A 71 7.37 -7.51 -27.63
N SER A 72 7.20 -6.47 -28.44
CA SER A 72 7.77 -5.15 -28.14
C SER A 72 7.14 -4.50 -26.91
N ALA A 73 5.83 -4.68 -26.71
CA ALA A 73 5.16 -4.20 -25.51
C ALA A 73 5.66 -4.92 -24.23
N ARG A 74 6.06 -6.20 -24.33
CA ARG A 74 6.62 -6.98 -23.21
C ARG A 74 8.06 -6.59 -22.85
N VAL A 75 8.88 -6.29 -23.86
CA VAL A 75 10.22 -5.74 -23.61
C VAL A 75 10.10 -4.39 -22.90
N THR A 76 9.15 -3.55 -23.32
CA THR A 76 8.86 -2.28 -22.64
C THR A 76 8.35 -2.48 -21.21
N SER A 77 7.51 -3.49 -20.93
CA SER A 77 7.09 -3.77 -19.54
C SER A 77 8.23 -4.28 -18.66
N LEU A 78 9.17 -5.06 -19.20
CA LEU A 78 10.40 -5.44 -18.50
C LEU A 78 11.29 -4.23 -18.23
N ALA A 79 11.40 -3.30 -19.18
CA ALA A 79 12.11 -2.04 -18.97
C ALA A 79 11.46 -1.19 -17.86
N HIS A 80 10.13 -1.19 -17.73
CA HIS A 80 9.44 -0.54 -16.61
C HIS A 80 9.69 -1.24 -15.28
N ALA A 81 9.60 -2.57 -15.24
CA ALA A 81 9.85 -3.36 -14.03
C ALA A 81 11.29 -3.20 -13.52
N THR A 82 12.27 -3.22 -14.43
CA THR A 82 13.68 -3.01 -14.08
C THR A 82 13.94 -1.60 -13.56
N ARG A 83 13.33 -0.56 -14.15
CA ARG A 83 13.37 0.80 -13.59
C ARG A 83 12.79 0.84 -12.17
N GLY A 84 11.64 0.19 -11.95
CA GLY A 84 11.03 0.08 -10.61
C GLY A 84 11.96 -0.59 -9.59
N LEU A 85 12.67 -1.65 -9.99
CA LEU A 85 13.66 -2.29 -9.11
C LEU A 85 14.83 -1.35 -8.78
N VAL A 86 15.34 -0.59 -9.76
CA VAL A 86 16.40 0.40 -9.54
C VAL A 86 15.92 1.49 -8.58
N THR A 87 14.70 2.00 -8.75
CA THR A 87 14.08 2.97 -7.83
C THR A 87 13.99 2.41 -6.42
N LEU A 88 13.54 1.16 -6.24
CA LEU A 88 13.46 0.52 -4.94
C LEU A 88 14.81 0.49 -4.22
N VAL A 89 15.87 0.03 -4.90
CA VAL A 89 17.20 -0.08 -4.30
C VAL A 89 17.84 1.29 -4.04
N ARG A 90 17.56 2.27 -4.91
CA ARG A 90 18.16 3.61 -4.83
C ARG A 90 17.48 4.45 -3.76
N ASP A 91 16.17 4.45 -3.66
CA ASP A 91 15.45 5.43 -2.86
C ASP A 91 15.21 4.92 -1.43
N GLN A 92 15.17 3.59 -1.23
CA GLN A 92 14.78 2.99 0.04
C GLN A 92 15.99 2.40 0.79
N HIS A 93 16.23 2.90 2.00
CA HIS A 93 17.31 2.41 2.84
C HIS A 93 17.07 0.97 3.30
N ASN A 94 15.83 0.64 3.68
CA ASN A 94 15.44 -0.68 4.16
C ASN A 94 15.64 -1.76 3.07
N ALA A 95 15.30 -1.45 1.82
CA ALA A 95 15.60 -2.31 0.68
C ALA A 95 17.08 -2.70 0.58
N ARG A 96 18.02 -1.79 0.84
CA ARG A 96 19.47 -2.10 0.82
C ARG A 96 19.85 -3.04 1.95
N ILE A 97 19.30 -2.85 3.15
CA ILE A 97 19.51 -3.75 4.29
C ILE A 97 19.00 -5.15 3.95
N HIS A 98 17.80 -5.27 3.38
CA HIS A 98 17.23 -6.55 2.97
C HIS A 98 18.08 -7.26 1.90
N ILE A 99 18.63 -6.52 0.94
CA ILE A 99 19.55 -7.07 -0.07
C ILE A 99 20.86 -7.55 0.58
N CYS A 100 21.45 -6.78 1.48
CA CYS A 100 22.64 -7.20 2.22
C CYS A 100 22.37 -8.48 3.05
N ALA A 101 21.24 -8.54 3.75
CA ALA A 101 20.82 -9.73 4.49
C ALA A 101 20.60 -10.94 3.58
N ALA A 102 19.98 -10.75 2.41
CA ALA A 102 19.80 -11.80 1.41
C ALA A 102 21.14 -12.33 0.89
N LEU A 103 22.11 -11.45 0.62
CA LEU A 103 23.47 -11.87 0.22
C LEU A 103 24.16 -12.69 1.32
N LEU A 104 24.05 -12.26 2.58
CA LEU A 104 24.61 -13.01 3.71
C LEU A 104 23.94 -14.38 3.85
N ALA A 105 22.62 -14.48 3.68
CA ALA A 105 21.89 -15.74 3.73
C ALA A 105 22.33 -16.70 2.60
N ILE A 106 22.52 -16.18 1.38
CA ILE A 106 23.03 -16.95 0.25
C ILE A 106 24.45 -17.47 0.56
N ILE A 107 25.37 -16.60 0.98
CA ILE A 107 26.74 -17.00 1.33
C ILE A 107 26.74 -18.07 2.42
N SER A 108 25.92 -17.90 3.46
CA SER A 108 25.76 -18.86 4.55
C SER A 108 25.23 -20.21 4.06
N GLY A 109 24.26 -20.20 3.15
CA GLY A 109 23.73 -21.41 2.52
C GLY A 109 24.79 -22.20 1.73
N TRP A 110 25.67 -21.49 1.01
CA TRP A 110 26.79 -22.11 0.30
C TRP A 110 27.83 -22.72 1.27
N VAL A 111 28.24 -21.97 2.30
CA VAL A 111 29.24 -22.41 3.29
C VAL A 111 28.75 -23.63 4.08
N LEU A 112 27.48 -23.61 4.51
CA LEU A 112 26.86 -24.68 5.27
C LEU A 112 26.39 -25.86 4.41
N ARG A 113 26.52 -25.76 3.08
CA ARG A 113 26.10 -26.79 2.11
C ARG A 113 24.67 -27.27 2.39
N ILE A 114 23.74 -26.33 2.44
CA ILE A 114 22.32 -26.63 2.66
C ILE A 114 21.77 -27.45 1.49
N SER A 115 20.77 -28.28 1.77
CA SER A 115 20.06 -29.13 0.80
C SER A 115 19.23 -28.30 -0.17
N ILE A 116 18.79 -28.93 -1.27
CA ILE A 116 17.97 -28.28 -2.30
C ILE A 116 16.64 -27.77 -1.72
N THR A 117 16.03 -28.53 -0.80
CA THR A 117 14.77 -28.13 -0.14
C THR A 117 14.97 -26.91 0.75
N GLU A 118 16.08 -26.83 1.48
CA GLU A 118 16.43 -25.66 2.28
C GLU A 118 16.72 -24.44 1.39
N TRP A 119 17.37 -24.63 0.23
CA TRP A 119 17.56 -23.58 -0.76
C TRP A 119 16.25 -23.03 -1.31
N LEU A 120 15.26 -23.88 -1.58
CA LEU A 120 13.93 -23.44 -2.03
C LEU A 120 13.30 -22.51 -0.98
N VAL A 121 13.38 -22.86 0.31
CA VAL A 121 12.87 -22.03 1.40
C VAL A 121 13.61 -20.69 1.46
N VAL A 122 14.95 -20.71 1.40
CA VAL A 122 15.77 -19.48 1.45
C VAL A 122 15.44 -18.54 0.28
N VAL A 123 15.37 -19.06 -0.95
CA VAL A 123 15.05 -18.25 -2.14
C VAL A 123 13.65 -17.67 -2.06
N LEU A 124 12.67 -18.46 -1.63
CA LEU A 124 11.28 -17.99 -1.45
C LEU A 124 11.19 -16.88 -0.40
N LEU A 125 11.89 -17.00 0.72
CA LEU A 125 11.87 -15.99 1.78
C LEU A 125 12.58 -14.70 1.39
N ILE A 126 13.70 -14.79 0.68
CA ILE A 126 14.37 -13.61 0.10
C ILE A 126 13.42 -12.88 -0.84
N GLY A 127 12.76 -13.62 -1.75
CA GLY A 127 11.77 -13.05 -2.66
C GLY A 127 10.59 -12.42 -1.90
N TRP A 128 10.07 -13.10 -0.88
CA TRP A 128 8.96 -12.61 -0.05
C TRP A 128 9.28 -11.27 0.62
N VAL A 129 10.43 -11.15 1.27
CA VAL A 129 10.85 -9.91 1.94
C VAL A 129 11.00 -8.76 0.94
N LEU A 130 11.64 -9.00 -0.21
CA LEU A 130 11.80 -7.97 -1.24
C LEU A 130 10.46 -7.56 -1.87
N CYS A 131 9.52 -8.49 -2.03
CA CYS A 131 8.17 -8.18 -2.49
C CYS A 131 7.40 -7.31 -1.48
N MET A 132 7.50 -7.62 -0.18
CA MET A 132 6.85 -6.82 0.86
C MET A 132 7.46 -5.42 0.95
N GLU A 133 8.78 -5.30 0.83
CA GLU A 133 9.47 -4.00 0.76
C GLU A 133 9.01 -3.18 -0.45
N ALA A 134 8.93 -3.81 -1.63
CA ALA A 134 8.42 -3.15 -2.84
C ALA A 134 6.96 -2.68 -2.68
N PHE A 135 6.12 -3.48 -2.03
CA PHE A 135 4.74 -3.13 -1.75
C PHE A 135 4.63 -1.96 -0.76
N ASN A 136 5.47 -1.96 0.29
CA ASN A 136 5.56 -0.85 1.23
C ASN A 136 5.93 0.46 0.51
N SER A 137 6.97 0.45 -0.31
CA SER A 137 7.39 1.64 -1.05
C SER A 137 6.33 2.11 -2.06
N ALA A 138 5.62 1.19 -2.72
CA ALA A 138 4.52 1.56 -3.60
C ALA A 138 3.38 2.25 -2.84
N LEU A 139 3.05 1.77 -1.64
CA LEU A 139 2.06 2.40 -0.76
C LEU A 139 2.53 3.77 -0.24
N GLU A 140 3.82 3.92 0.09
CA GLU A 140 4.40 5.21 0.45
C GLU A 140 4.23 6.23 -0.68
N TYR A 141 4.62 5.88 -1.91
CA TYR A 141 4.46 6.77 -3.07
C TYR A 141 3.00 7.14 -3.33
N LEU A 142 2.07 6.19 -3.16
CA LEU A 142 0.65 6.46 -3.31
C LEU A 142 0.14 7.41 -2.21
N CYS A 143 0.55 7.19 -0.96
CA CYS A 143 0.18 8.04 0.16
C CYS A 143 0.70 9.46 0.00
N ASP A 144 1.95 9.63 -0.44
CA ASP A 144 2.59 10.92 -0.69
C ASP A 144 1.92 11.68 -1.84
N LEU A 145 1.35 10.95 -2.81
CA LEU A 145 0.55 11.54 -3.89
C LEU A 145 -0.81 12.05 -3.38
N ILE A 146 -1.47 11.29 -2.49
CA ILE A 146 -2.83 11.59 -2.02
C ILE A 146 -2.85 12.81 -1.09
N SER A 147 -1.89 12.92 -0.17
CA SER A 147 -1.81 14.03 0.77
C SER A 147 -0.37 14.47 1.00
N ARG A 148 -0.10 15.75 0.75
CA ARG A 148 1.19 16.37 1.11
C ARG A 148 1.27 16.74 2.58
N ASP A 149 0.12 16.97 3.23
CA ASP A 149 0.02 17.21 4.66
C ASP A 149 -0.22 15.89 5.40
N GLU A 150 0.37 15.72 6.59
CA GLU A 150 0.23 14.49 7.36
C GLU A 150 -1.20 14.28 7.85
N HIS A 151 -1.93 13.37 7.19
CA HIS A 151 -3.26 12.95 7.61
C HIS A 151 -3.15 11.72 8.54
N PRO A 152 -3.88 11.68 9.67
CA PRO A 152 -3.74 10.61 10.66
C PRO A 152 -4.06 9.21 10.12
N LEU A 153 -4.94 9.10 9.11
CA LEU A 153 -5.21 7.81 8.44
C LEU A 153 -4.07 7.37 7.51
N ILE A 154 -3.38 8.32 6.87
CA ILE A 154 -2.25 8.01 5.99
C ILE A 154 -1.05 7.54 6.83
N ALA A 155 -0.81 8.18 7.97
CA ALA A 155 0.19 7.73 8.94
C ALA A 155 -0.06 6.27 9.34
N LYS A 156 -1.30 5.93 9.74
CA LYS A 156 -1.67 4.54 10.06
C LYS A 156 -1.49 3.57 8.90
N ALA A 157 -1.80 3.99 7.67
CA ALA A 157 -1.61 3.15 6.49
C ALA A 157 -0.12 2.84 6.24
N LYS A 158 0.75 3.86 6.36
CA LYS A 158 2.21 3.70 6.30
C LYS A 158 2.73 2.80 7.41
N ASP A 159 2.25 2.98 8.64
CA ASP A 159 2.66 2.15 9.79
C ASP A 159 2.31 0.67 9.57
N VAL A 160 1.11 0.38 9.04
CA VAL A 160 0.68 -1.00 8.73
C VAL A 160 1.50 -1.60 7.58
N ALA A 161 1.84 -0.81 6.56
CA ALA A 161 2.69 -1.26 5.46
C ALA A 161 4.10 -1.60 5.97
N ALA A 162 4.69 -0.76 6.82
CA ALA A 162 5.97 -1.02 7.46
C ALA A 162 5.92 -2.27 8.37
N ALA A 163 4.82 -2.46 9.11
CA ALA A 163 4.62 -3.66 9.92
C ALA A 163 4.59 -4.96 9.08
N ALA A 164 4.04 -4.91 7.87
CA ALA A 164 4.05 -6.07 6.95
C ALA A 164 5.48 -6.45 6.53
N VAL A 165 6.32 -5.46 6.22
CA VAL A 165 7.76 -5.69 5.94
C VAL A 165 8.44 -6.31 7.15
N LEU A 166 8.21 -5.77 8.35
CA LEU A 166 8.79 -6.31 9.59
C LEU A 166 8.39 -7.78 9.82
N LEU A 167 7.11 -8.11 9.67
CA LEU A 167 6.63 -9.49 9.81
C LEU A 167 7.27 -10.42 8.77
N SER A 168 7.44 -9.95 7.53
CA SER A 168 8.11 -10.71 6.48
C SER A 168 9.57 -11.00 6.84
N ALA A 169 10.29 -10.02 7.37
CA ALA A 169 11.68 -10.13 7.77
C ALA A 169 11.83 -11.06 8.99
N LEU A 170 10.95 -10.97 9.98
CA LEU A 170 10.93 -11.86 11.13
C LEU A 170 10.65 -13.31 10.72
N THR A 171 9.72 -13.53 9.80
CA THR A 171 9.43 -14.87 9.27
C THR A 171 10.65 -15.44 8.55
N ALA A 172 11.32 -14.62 7.72
CA ALA A 172 12.53 -15.02 7.04
C ALA A 172 13.68 -15.33 8.02
N ALA A 173 13.86 -14.51 9.05
CA ALA A 173 14.88 -14.71 10.08
C ALA A 173 14.64 -15.98 10.90
N ALA A 174 13.38 -16.27 11.28
CA ALA A 174 13.02 -17.48 12.00
C ALA A 174 13.31 -18.74 11.18
N ALA A 175 12.92 -18.76 9.91
CA ALA A 175 13.22 -19.89 9.02
C ALA A 175 14.72 -20.03 8.73
N ALA A 176 15.44 -18.93 8.55
CA ALA A 176 16.90 -18.94 8.42
C ALA A 176 17.58 -19.51 9.67
N ALA A 177 17.10 -19.15 10.87
CA ALA A 177 17.59 -19.71 12.13
C ALA A 177 17.35 -21.22 12.21
N LEU A 178 16.15 -21.70 11.85
CA LEU A 178 15.83 -23.13 11.84
C LEU A 178 16.71 -23.94 10.88
N ILE A 179 17.13 -23.36 9.76
CA ILE A 179 17.98 -24.03 8.76
C ILE A 179 19.46 -23.94 9.14
N PHE A 180 19.94 -22.74 9.48
CA PHE A 180 21.37 -22.47 9.62
C PHE A 180 21.93 -22.84 11.00
N ILE A 181 21.18 -22.65 12.09
CA ILE A 181 21.67 -22.96 13.45
C ILE A 181 22.09 -24.43 13.60
N PRO A 182 21.26 -25.44 13.26
CA PRO A 182 21.66 -26.84 13.46
C PRO A 182 22.91 -27.20 12.65
N LYS A 183 22.98 -26.78 11.38
CA LYS A 183 24.15 -27.02 10.52
C LYS A 183 25.41 -26.32 11.00
N LEU A 184 25.26 -25.12 11.57
CA LEU A 184 26.39 -24.38 12.14
C LEU A 184 26.93 -25.08 13.39
N LEU A 185 26.05 -25.58 14.27
CA LEU A 185 26.46 -26.34 15.45
C LEU A 185 27.17 -27.64 15.06
N GLU A 186 26.63 -28.39 14.10
CA GLU A 186 27.29 -29.60 13.56
C GLU A 186 28.69 -29.29 13.02
N ARG A 187 28.86 -28.18 12.31
CA ARG A 187 30.15 -27.71 11.76
C ARG A 187 31.16 -27.25 12.82
N LEU A 188 30.69 -26.72 13.95
CA LEU A 188 31.55 -26.20 15.03
C LEU A 188 31.99 -27.28 16.02
N ILE A 189 31.21 -28.35 16.14
CA ILE A 189 31.49 -29.46 17.07
C ILE A 189 32.42 -30.51 16.42
N GLN A 190 32.55 -30.52 15.09
CA GLN A 190 33.48 -31.35 14.32
C GLN A 190 34.85 -30.69 14.15
#